data_AF-A0A354P583-F1
#
_entry.id   AF-A0A354P583-F1
#
_cell.length_a   1.000
_cell.length_b   1.000
_cell.length_c   1.000
_cell.angle_alpha   90.00
_cell.angle_beta   90.00
_cell.angle_gamma   90.00
#
_symmetry.space_group_name_H-M   'P 1'
#
loop_
_entity.id
_entity.type
_entity.pdbx_description
1 polymer ?
#
loop_
_entity_poly.entity_id
_entity_poly.type
_entity_poly.pdbx_seq_one_letter_code
_entity_poly.pdbx_strand_id
1 'polypeptide(L)'
;MIYLAVLIAMLIPLYLLGQPAGGGTGDAGGQLTQMRTRYNIAESELGDISPASATMKLASLGLRGPAAALLWNKAHDYKVRHQWDRLKATVNTLSLLQPHYEKVWEFQAHNLSYNVSSEFDDYRQRYSMVREGIEYLTRGVEQNRKAPRLVWYTGWFYGQKIGMSDEKRQFRRLFSDDDPQHQALREQNIPIDSPDARGPDGKPDNWLVGRQWLDYGYDLVDGGVKIRNQTPLNFFETGPKWRIKHAEAIESEGVLDDRAKSAWQLAGDGWKTFGQRSIQTTAAFSISIEALDDLKQRRDNALSDFMEVAGETFRLQESEIRDGLSDAEKVALETAEEDRTEDQMKLVANLYDRLTPKLANVARKAPGAVRLRAIELSAEIAALEARITKAQGHRNQTNYDYWTTLTKAEQEDRTVQARRLLFEAEQANADADIDLAIAKYEESFELWAQIFDDYQVLLFDDLSDDLMRSIRRYTIAIDSDTFDDDFPLAAFAEVMGRETKETGDYERVRAEQLQRLKAKKEAENKAAENPIEEKEKADEPKVVDPKPESPPADESKSDDKPKEEPKPVEPNDQTPQAEEAKPAEPSAESADPS
;
A
#
# COMPACT_ATOMS: atom_id res chain seq x y z
N MET A 1 -58.29 36.12 -25.65
CA MET A 1 -59.04 35.19 -24.78
C MET A 1 -58.56 33.75 -24.88
N ILE A 2 -58.48 33.14 -26.08
CA ILE A 2 -58.02 31.74 -26.23
C ILE A 2 -56.58 31.53 -25.72
N TYR A 3 -55.63 32.40 -26.09
CA TYR A 3 -54.25 32.33 -25.59
C TYR A 3 -54.14 32.46 -24.06
N LEU A 4 -54.97 33.32 -23.44
CA LEU A 4 -55.01 33.46 -21.99
C LEU A 4 -55.56 32.20 -21.31
N ALA A 5 -56.59 31.59 -21.90
CA ALA A 5 -57.17 30.34 -21.41
C ALA A 5 -56.17 29.18 -21.53
N VAL A 6 -55.42 29.08 -22.63
CA VAL A 6 -54.34 28.09 -22.81
C VAL A 6 -53.22 28.32 -21.80
N LEU A 7 -52.83 29.58 -21.55
CA LEU A 7 -51.77 29.92 -20.59
C LEU A 7 -52.19 29.55 -19.15
N ILE A 8 -53.41 29.88 -18.75
CA ILE A 8 -53.98 29.49 -17.45
C ILE A 8 -54.09 27.95 -17.35
N ALA A 9 -54.53 27.28 -18.42
CA ALA A 9 -54.62 25.82 -18.46
C ALA A 9 -53.24 25.13 -18.36
N MET A 10 -52.17 25.74 -18.89
CA MET A 10 -50.80 25.24 -18.72
C MET A 10 -50.22 25.55 -17.33
N LEU A 11 -50.62 26.66 -16.70
CA LEU A 11 -50.16 27.03 -15.36
C LEU A 11 -50.67 26.07 -14.27
N ILE A 12 -51.87 25.49 -14.41
CA ILE A 12 -52.44 24.55 -13.43
C ILE A 12 -51.55 23.30 -13.24
N PRO A 13 -51.17 22.53 -14.28
CA PRO A 13 -50.27 21.39 -14.10
C PRO A 13 -48.86 21.81 -13.66
N LEU A 14 -48.36 22.96 -14.13
CA LEU A 14 -47.06 23.49 -13.66
C LEU A 14 -47.09 23.82 -12.16
N TYR A 15 -48.20 24.37 -11.65
CA TYR A 15 -48.40 24.67 -10.24
C TYR A 15 -48.50 23.39 -9.41
N LEU A 16 -49.34 22.42 -9.82
CA LEU A 16 -49.49 21.13 -9.12
C LEU A 16 -48.20 20.31 -9.10
N LEU A 17 -47.37 20.41 -10.13
CA LEU A 17 -46.09 19.74 -10.21
C LEU A 17 -45.01 20.49 -9.40
N GLY A 18 -44.97 21.83 -9.47
CA GLY A 18 -43.83 22.65 -9.04
C GLY A 18 -44.01 23.47 -7.76
N GLN A 19 -45.18 23.44 -7.10
CA GLN A 19 -45.40 24.18 -5.85
C GLN A 19 -44.37 23.77 -4.77
N PRO A 20 -43.70 24.74 -4.12
CA PRO A 20 -42.80 24.46 -3.00
C PRO A 20 -43.62 23.97 -1.79
N ALA A 21 -43.02 23.15 -0.93
CA ALA A 21 -43.64 22.77 0.34
C ALA A 21 -43.78 24.03 1.22
N GLY A 22 -45.00 24.37 1.63
CA GLY A 22 -45.24 25.44 2.59
C GLY A 22 -44.79 25.00 3.99
N GLY A 23 -44.21 25.92 4.78
CA GLY A 23 -43.72 25.65 6.15
C GLY A 23 -44.80 25.28 7.19
N GLY A 24 -46.03 24.96 6.76
CA GLY A 24 -47.10 24.49 7.63
C GLY A 24 -47.11 22.97 7.72
N THR A 25 -47.37 22.44 8.92
CA THR A 25 -47.52 21.00 9.18
C THR A 25 -48.57 20.38 8.26
N GLY A 26 -48.13 19.60 7.27
CA GLY A 26 -49.00 18.84 6.35
C GLY A 26 -48.92 19.21 4.87
N ASP A 27 -48.21 20.29 4.49
CA ASP A 27 -48.06 20.65 3.08
C ASP A 27 -46.80 20.02 2.47
N ALA A 28 -46.96 18.88 1.81
CA ALA A 28 -45.86 18.17 1.16
C ALA A 28 -45.36 18.84 -0.14
N GLY A 29 -45.99 19.94 -0.58
CA GLY A 29 -45.70 20.59 -1.86
C GLY A 29 -46.16 19.77 -3.07
N GLY A 30 -45.87 20.24 -4.29
CA GLY A 30 -46.20 19.56 -5.54
C GLY A 30 -45.46 18.24 -5.73
N GLN A 31 -45.92 17.40 -6.68
CA GLN A 31 -45.36 16.05 -6.86
C GLN A 31 -43.85 16.04 -7.15
N LEU A 32 -43.31 17.02 -7.90
CA LEU A 32 -41.85 17.09 -8.15
C LEU A 32 -41.07 17.46 -6.89
N THR A 33 -41.62 18.31 -6.03
CA THR A 33 -41.02 18.66 -4.74
C THR A 33 -40.95 17.42 -3.84
N GLN A 34 -42.05 16.69 -3.74
CA GLN A 34 -42.10 15.42 -2.99
C GLN A 34 -41.13 14.38 -3.56
N MET A 35 -41.04 14.24 -4.88
CA MET A 35 -40.08 13.34 -5.53
C MET A 35 -38.64 13.79 -5.28
N ARG A 36 -38.35 15.10 -5.34
CA ARG A 36 -37.02 15.64 -5.04
C ARG A 36 -36.60 15.35 -3.60
N THR A 37 -37.50 15.49 -2.63
CA THR A 37 -37.22 15.13 -1.24
C THR A 37 -37.08 13.61 -1.08
N ARG A 38 -38.02 12.82 -1.62
CA ARG A 38 -38.00 11.35 -1.53
C ARG A 38 -36.75 10.73 -2.14
N TYR A 39 -36.27 11.26 -3.26
CA TYR A 39 -35.08 10.76 -3.94
C TYR A 39 -33.79 11.49 -3.53
N ASN A 40 -33.82 12.37 -2.50
CA ASN A 40 -32.67 13.17 -2.08
C ASN A 40 -32.03 14.01 -3.21
N ILE A 41 -32.85 14.55 -4.11
CA ILE A 41 -32.44 15.40 -5.25
C ILE A 41 -32.67 16.89 -4.93
N ALA A 42 -33.32 17.22 -3.80
CA ALA A 42 -33.48 18.61 -3.37
C ALA A 42 -32.11 19.23 -3.03
N GLU A 43 -31.86 20.44 -3.51
CA GLU A 43 -30.59 21.16 -3.30
C GLU A 43 -30.29 21.36 -1.80
N SER A 44 -31.33 21.56 -0.98
CA SER A 44 -31.25 21.65 0.48
C SER A 44 -30.81 20.35 1.17
N GLU A 45 -30.96 19.21 0.50
CA GLU A 45 -30.61 17.89 1.02
C GLU A 45 -29.20 17.44 0.61
N LEU A 46 -28.54 18.19 -0.28
CA LEU A 46 -27.20 17.89 -0.80
C LEU A 46 -26.09 18.58 0.00
N GLY A 47 -26.36 19.77 0.54
CA GLY A 47 -25.42 20.55 1.34
C GLY A 47 -25.90 22.00 1.53
N ASP A 48 -24.97 22.90 1.84
CA ASP A 48 -25.33 24.30 2.07
C ASP A 48 -25.76 25.02 0.79
N ILE A 49 -26.90 25.71 0.86
CA ILE A 49 -27.36 26.55 -0.25
C ILE A 49 -26.68 27.91 -0.15
N SER A 50 -25.65 28.13 -0.98
CA SER A 50 -25.03 29.45 -1.09
C SER A 50 -25.93 30.42 -1.89
N PRO A 51 -26.29 31.59 -1.32
CA PRO A 51 -27.04 32.63 -2.04
C PRO A 51 -26.34 33.10 -3.32
N ALA A 52 -25.00 33.07 -3.32
CA ALA A 52 -24.19 33.38 -4.49
C ALA A 52 -24.37 32.33 -5.59
N SER A 53 -24.36 31.03 -5.26
CA SER A 53 -24.62 29.95 -6.22
C SER A 53 -26.03 30.02 -6.80
N ALA A 54 -27.03 30.34 -5.97
CA ALA A 54 -28.41 30.57 -6.42
C ALA A 54 -28.51 31.77 -7.37
N THR A 55 -27.79 32.86 -7.08
CA THR A 55 -27.73 34.04 -7.95
C THR A 55 -27.03 33.72 -9.27
N MET A 56 -25.93 32.96 -9.26
CA MET A 56 -25.23 32.52 -10.47
C MET A 56 -26.10 31.64 -11.37
N LYS A 57 -26.88 30.75 -10.76
CA LYS A 57 -27.88 29.93 -11.46
C LYS A 57 -28.93 30.80 -12.16
N LEU A 58 -29.47 31.80 -11.46
CA LEU A 58 -30.43 32.75 -12.03
C LEU A 58 -29.81 33.62 -13.14
N ALA A 59 -28.61 34.15 -12.90
CA ALA A 59 -27.87 34.98 -13.85
C ALA A 59 -27.54 34.25 -15.16
N SER A 60 -27.35 32.93 -15.10
CA SER A 60 -27.13 32.09 -16.29
C SER A 60 -28.38 31.89 -17.15
N LEU A 61 -29.57 32.28 -16.69
CA LEU A 61 -30.86 32.13 -17.40
C LEU A 61 -31.11 30.71 -17.96
N GLY A 62 -30.61 29.67 -17.27
CA GLY A 62 -30.71 28.28 -17.71
C GLY A 62 -29.56 27.80 -18.61
N LEU A 63 -28.64 28.68 -19.03
CA LEU A 63 -27.45 28.36 -19.85
C LEU A 63 -26.24 27.97 -18.99
N ARG A 64 -26.47 27.31 -17.85
CA ARG A 64 -25.42 26.91 -16.89
C ARG A 64 -24.36 26.00 -17.51
N GLY A 65 -24.75 25.06 -18.38
CA GLY A 65 -23.83 24.15 -19.07
C GLY A 65 -22.83 24.89 -19.98
N PRO A 66 -23.30 25.67 -20.97
CA PRO A 66 -22.42 26.49 -21.81
C PRO A 66 -21.54 27.48 -21.02
N ALA A 67 -22.11 28.13 -20.01
CA ALA A 67 -21.36 29.05 -19.15
C ALA A 67 -20.22 28.33 -18.41
N ALA A 68 -20.48 27.12 -17.88
CA ALA A 68 -19.45 26.30 -17.27
C ALA A 68 -18.37 25.93 -18.28
N ALA A 69 -18.73 25.45 -19.48
CA ALA A 69 -17.75 25.09 -20.52
C ALA A 69 -16.83 26.26 -20.89
N LEU A 70 -17.36 27.49 -20.98
CA LEU A 70 -16.56 28.69 -21.20
C LEU A 70 -15.59 28.98 -20.03
N LEU A 71 -16.05 28.82 -18.79
CA LEU A 71 -15.20 29.02 -17.62
C LEU A 71 -14.11 27.94 -17.51
N TRP A 72 -14.41 26.69 -17.85
CA TRP A 72 -13.42 25.60 -17.94
C TRP A 72 -12.33 25.94 -18.96
N ASN A 73 -12.70 26.40 -20.16
CA ASN A 73 -11.74 26.83 -21.18
C ASN A 73 -10.91 28.04 -20.72
N LYS A 74 -11.52 29.01 -20.05
CA LYS A 74 -10.79 30.16 -19.49
C LYS A 74 -9.83 29.75 -18.37
N ALA A 75 -10.23 28.86 -17.48
CA ALA A 75 -9.36 28.33 -16.44
C ALA A 75 -8.14 27.64 -17.08
N HIS A 76 -8.35 26.84 -18.13
CA HIS A 76 -7.26 26.24 -18.87
C HIS A 76 -6.32 27.29 -19.50
N ASP A 77 -6.87 28.29 -20.21
CA ASP A 77 -6.06 29.37 -20.82
C ASP A 77 -5.29 30.19 -19.77
N TYR A 78 -5.90 30.52 -18.64
CA TYR A 78 -5.22 31.22 -17.55
C TYR A 78 -4.12 30.37 -16.90
N LYS A 79 -4.32 29.05 -16.78
CA LYS A 79 -3.26 28.14 -16.34
C LYS A 79 -2.08 28.18 -17.31
N VAL A 80 -2.32 27.97 -18.60
CA VAL A 80 -1.28 27.95 -19.64
C VAL A 80 -0.52 29.28 -19.73
N ARG A 81 -1.18 30.41 -19.43
CA ARG A 81 -0.55 31.74 -19.42
C ARG A 81 0.02 32.16 -18.07
N HIS A 82 0.06 31.26 -17.08
CA HIS A 82 0.55 31.53 -15.73
C HIS A 82 -0.18 32.72 -15.04
N GLN A 83 -1.46 32.93 -15.38
CA GLN A 83 -2.30 33.99 -14.82
C GLN A 83 -3.03 33.48 -13.57
N TRP A 84 -2.28 33.18 -12.51
CA TRP A 84 -2.76 32.46 -11.33
C TRP A 84 -3.95 33.14 -10.63
N ASP A 85 -3.92 34.46 -10.45
CA ASP A 85 -5.05 35.17 -9.81
C ASP A 85 -6.34 35.05 -10.61
N ARG A 86 -6.26 35.12 -11.94
CA ARG A 86 -7.41 34.96 -12.84
C ARG A 86 -7.89 33.52 -12.89
N LEU A 87 -6.96 32.56 -12.84
CA LEU A 87 -7.29 31.14 -12.70
C LEU A 87 -8.09 30.93 -11.41
N LYS A 88 -7.60 31.41 -10.25
CA LYS A 88 -8.27 31.26 -8.96
C LYS A 88 -9.66 31.89 -8.94
N ALA A 89 -9.80 33.10 -9.48
CA ALA A 89 -11.10 33.75 -9.62
C ALA A 89 -12.08 32.93 -10.49
N THR A 90 -11.59 32.37 -11.60
CA THR A 90 -12.39 31.53 -12.51
C THR A 90 -12.80 30.22 -11.85
N VAL A 91 -11.89 29.57 -11.12
CA VAL A 91 -12.13 28.33 -10.38
C VAL A 91 -13.13 28.53 -9.24
N ASN A 92 -13.07 29.65 -8.53
CA ASN A 92 -14.09 30.02 -7.54
C ASN A 92 -15.46 30.30 -8.20
N THR A 93 -15.46 30.89 -9.38
CA THR A 93 -16.70 31.10 -10.14
C THR A 93 -17.30 29.77 -10.60
N LEU A 94 -16.46 28.81 -11.01
CA LEU A 94 -16.86 27.46 -11.38
C LEU A 94 -17.52 26.71 -10.23
N SER A 95 -16.97 26.76 -9.01
CA SER A 95 -17.60 26.10 -7.86
C SER A 95 -18.94 26.72 -7.47
N LEU A 96 -19.11 28.03 -7.61
CA LEU A 96 -20.41 28.67 -7.42
C LEU A 96 -21.41 28.31 -8.52
N LEU A 97 -20.93 28.16 -9.75
CA LEU A 97 -21.77 27.77 -10.88
C LEU A 97 -22.12 26.29 -10.84
N GLN A 98 -21.25 25.40 -10.34
CA GLN A 98 -21.41 23.95 -10.32
C GLN A 98 -21.17 23.32 -8.92
N PRO A 99 -21.84 23.77 -7.84
CA PRO A 99 -21.49 23.40 -6.46
C PRO A 99 -21.68 21.92 -6.13
N HIS A 100 -22.63 21.24 -6.78
CA HIS A 100 -22.90 19.82 -6.54
C HIS A 100 -22.28 18.86 -7.57
N TYR A 101 -21.39 19.38 -8.42
CA TYR A 101 -20.64 18.53 -9.34
C TYR A 101 -19.27 18.21 -8.74
N GLU A 102 -19.15 17.05 -8.10
CA GLU A 102 -17.96 16.61 -7.35
C GLU A 102 -16.65 16.82 -8.13
N LYS A 103 -16.65 16.57 -9.46
CA LYS A 103 -15.47 16.72 -10.32
C LYS A 103 -14.93 18.14 -10.41
N VAL A 104 -15.74 19.18 -10.20
CA VAL A 104 -15.24 20.56 -10.14
C VAL A 104 -14.30 20.72 -8.95
N TRP A 105 -14.69 20.16 -7.80
CA TRP A 105 -13.91 20.17 -6.58
C TRP A 105 -12.65 19.30 -6.69
N GLU A 106 -12.81 18.04 -7.10
CA GLU A 106 -11.68 17.10 -7.26
C GLU A 106 -10.63 17.63 -8.24
N PHE A 107 -11.06 18.00 -9.46
CA PHE A 107 -10.12 18.36 -10.52
C PHE A 107 -9.43 19.69 -10.24
N GLN A 108 -10.17 20.70 -9.78
CA GLN A 108 -9.56 22.02 -9.58
C GLN A 108 -8.68 22.06 -8.33
N ALA A 109 -9.02 21.33 -7.28
CA ALA A 109 -8.12 21.15 -6.16
C ALA A 109 -6.83 20.44 -6.59
N HIS A 110 -6.92 19.36 -7.36
CA HIS A 110 -5.74 18.71 -7.92
C HIS A 110 -4.94 19.67 -8.81
N ASN A 111 -5.61 20.48 -9.64
CA ASN A 111 -4.95 21.45 -10.49
C ASN A 111 -4.17 22.49 -9.67
N LEU A 112 -4.72 23.00 -8.58
CA LEU A 112 -4.03 23.93 -7.69
C LEU A 112 -2.88 23.25 -6.93
N SER A 113 -3.16 22.12 -6.26
CA SER A 113 -2.22 21.47 -5.36
C SER A 113 -1.11 20.67 -6.05
N TYR A 114 -1.29 20.25 -7.31
CA TYR A 114 -0.27 19.51 -8.05
C TYR A 114 0.29 20.35 -9.18
N ASN A 115 -0.54 20.64 -10.18
CA ASN A 115 -0.07 21.26 -11.42
C ASN A 115 0.40 22.70 -11.24
N VAL A 116 -0.35 23.54 -10.52
CA VAL A 116 0.01 24.94 -10.32
C VAL A 116 1.11 25.04 -9.26
N SER A 117 1.06 24.21 -8.22
CA SER A 117 2.10 24.18 -7.18
C SER A 117 3.49 23.90 -7.74
N SER A 118 3.63 23.02 -8.75
CA SER A 118 4.93 22.66 -9.33
C SER A 118 5.58 23.78 -10.16
N GLU A 119 4.81 24.79 -10.55
CA GLU A 119 5.29 25.92 -11.36
C GLU A 119 6.03 27.00 -10.54
N PHE A 120 6.03 26.88 -9.22
CA PHE A 120 6.74 27.82 -8.33
C PHE A 120 8.08 27.23 -7.93
N ASP A 121 9.12 28.06 -7.78
CA ASP A 121 10.44 27.59 -7.30
C ASP A 121 10.49 27.46 -5.78
N ASP A 122 9.89 28.40 -5.06
CA ASP A 122 9.90 28.44 -3.60
C ASP A 122 8.86 27.46 -3.01
N TYR A 123 9.33 26.50 -2.20
CA TYR A 123 8.49 25.54 -1.48
C TYR A 123 7.38 26.21 -0.67
N ARG A 124 7.58 27.43 -0.16
CA ARG A 124 6.54 28.17 0.59
C ARG A 124 5.37 28.56 -0.31
N GLN A 125 5.66 28.94 -1.55
CA GLN A 125 4.64 29.26 -2.55
C GLN A 125 3.96 27.98 -3.05
N ARG A 126 4.72 26.89 -3.24
CA ARG A 126 4.16 25.56 -3.53
C ARG A 126 3.16 25.15 -2.45
N TYR A 127 3.56 25.25 -1.18
CA TYR A 127 2.70 24.94 -0.03
C TYR A 127 1.46 25.83 0.02
N SER A 128 1.59 27.13 -0.27
CA SER A 128 0.41 28.04 -0.36
C SER A 128 -0.62 27.55 -1.39
N MET A 129 -0.18 27.07 -2.57
CA MET A 129 -1.09 26.50 -3.58
C MET A 129 -1.69 25.16 -3.13
N VAL A 130 -0.90 24.33 -2.43
CA VAL A 130 -1.38 23.09 -1.83
C VAL A 130 -2.51 23.36 -0.84
N ARG A 131 -2.28 24.30 0.09
CA ARG A 131 -3.26 24.73 1.07
C ARG A 131 -4.53 25.27 0.41
N GLU A 132 -4.40 26.15 -0.59
CA GLU A 132 -5.56 26.68 -1.32
C GLU A 132 -6.38 25.57 -1.99
N GLY A 133 -5.74 24.53 -2.54
CA GLY A 133 -6.46 23.39 -3.11
C GLY A 133 -7.15 22.51 -2.05
N ILE A 134 -6.54 22.32 -0.87
CA ILE A 134 -7.18 21.63 0.26
C ILE A 134 -8.38 22.42 0.78
N GLU A 135 -8.25 23.74 0.94
CA GLU A 135 -9.36 24.63 1.30
C GLU A 135 -10.47 24.61 0.24
N TYR A 136 -10.12 24.44 -1.03
CA TYR A 136 -11.08 24.26 -2.11
C TYR A 136 -11.87 22.96 -1.94
N LEU A 137 -11.22 21.81 -1.69
CA LEU A 137 -11.90 20.54 -1.41
C LEU A 137 -12.80 20.61 -0.19
N THR A 138 -12.31 21.27 0.85
CA THR A 138 -13.00 21.44 2.12
C THR A 138 -14.35 22.15 1.93
N ARG A 139 -14.37 23.26 1.19
CA ARG A 139 -15.63 23.90 0.77
C ARG A 139 -16.50 22.97 -0.08
N GLY A 140 -15.88 22.13 -0.90
CA GLY A 140 -16.58 21.10 -1.66
C GLY A 140 -17.33 20.11 -0.77
N VAL A 141 -16.74 19.69 0.35
CA VAL A 141 -17.39 18.83 1.35
C VAL A 141 -18.59 19.52 1.99
N GLU A 142 -18.46 20.79 2.39
CA GLU A 142 -19.57 21.57 2.98
C GLU A 142 -20.77 21.67 2.03
N GLN A 143 -20.49 21.88 0.74
CA GLN A 143 -21.51 21.95 -0.32
C GLN A 143 -22.08 20.56 -0.68
N ASN A 144 -21.43 19.47 -0.29
CA ASN A 144 -21.79 18.10 -0.68
C ASN A 144 -21.71 17.13 0.51
N ARG A 145 -22.58 17.33 1.50
CA ARG A 145 -22.59 16.56 2.76
C ARG A 145 -22.84 15.07 2.60
N LYS A 146 -23.45 14.66 1.47
CA LYS A 146 -23.71 13.26 1.11
C LYS A 146 -22.71 12.72 0.07
N ALA A 147 -21.53 13.31 -0.05
CA ALA A 147 -20.45 12.87 -0.95
C ALA A 147 -19.22 12.39 -0.16
N PRO A 148 -19.22 11.14 0.35
CA PRO A 148 -18.07 10.59 1.10
C PRO A 148 -16.77 10.61 0.31
N ARG A 149 -16.86 10.55 -1.03
CA ARG A 149 -15.70 10.62 -1.92
C ARG A 149 -14.93 11.94 -1.80
N LEU A 150 -15.63 13.08 -1.66
CA LEU A 150 -14.96 14.37 -1.46
C LEU A 150 -14.28 14.45 -0.09
N VAL A 151 -14.91 13.88 0.93
CA VAL A 151 -14.32 13.73 2.26
C VAL A 151 -13.05 12.89 2.18
N TRP A 152 -13.12 11.75 1.48
CA TRP A 152 -11.97 10.89 1.25
C TRP A 152 -10.82 11.62 0.53
N TYR A 153 -11.11 12.35 -0.55
CA TYR A 153 -10.10 13.14 -1.25
C TYR A 153 -9.47 14.20 -0.35
N THR A 154 -10.26 14.86 0.49
CA THR A 154 -9.74 15.86 1.43
C THR A 154 -8.71 15.23 2.36
N GLY A 155 -9.06 14.12 3.02
CA GLY A 155 -8.11 13.38 3.87
C GLY A 155 -6.92 12.78 3.12
N TRP A 156 -7.12 12.35 1.87
CA TRP A 156 -6.05 11.83 1.02
C TRP A 156 -5.05 12.93 0.62
N PHE A 157 -5.48 14.16 0.32
CA PHE A 157 -4.58 15.28 -0.01
C PHE A 157 -3.65 15.63 1.15
N TYR A 158 -4.16 15.64 2.37
CA TYR A 158 -3.34 15.85 3.58
C TYR A 158 -2.22 14.83 3.71
N GLY A 159 -2.51 13.55 3.48
CA GLY A 159 -1.48 12.51 3.50
C GLY A 159 -0.55 12.60 2.29
N GLN A 160 -1.10 12.42 1.09
CA GLN A 160 -0.30 12.26 -0.12
C GLN A 160 0.44 13.55 -0.51
N LYS A 161 -0.24 14.70 -0.58
CA LYS A 161 0.41 15.91 -1.08
C LYS A 161 1.37 16.52 -0.08
N ILE A 162 1.02 16.56 1.21
CA ILE A 162 1.91 17.14 2.23
C ILE A 162 2.98 16.13 2.66
N GLY A 163 2.61 14.86 2.82
CA GLY A 163 3.47 13.83 3.40
C GLY A 163 4.40 13.09 2.44
N MET A 164 4.09 13.06 1.13
CA MET A 164 4.89 12.33 0.12
C MET A 164 5.55 13.21 -0.94
N SER A 165 5.36 14.53 -0.93
CA SER A 165 6.08 15.42 -1.87
C SER A 165 7.60 15.39 -1.64
N ASP A 166 8.37 15.82 -2.63
CA ASP A 166 9.83 15.97 -2.49
C ASP A 166 10.18 16.94 -1.35
N GLU A 167 9.37 17.99 -1.15
CA GLU A 167 9.48 18.94 -0.04
C GLU A 167 8.69 18.52 1.20
N LYS A 168 8.38 17.22 1.38
CA LYS A 168 7.56 16.71 2.50
C LYS A 168 8.02 17.23 3.86
N ARG A 169 9.33 17.28 4.13
CA ARG A 169 9.88 17.77 5.40
C ARG A 169 9.49 19.24 5.63
N GLN A 170 9.64 20.06 4.60
CA GLN A 170 9.30 21.49 4.63
C GLN A 170 7.79 21.69 4.74
N PHE A 171 6.99 20.96 3.95
CA PHE A 171 5.53 21.07 3.97
C PHE A 171 4.94 20.63 5.31
N ARG A 172 5.43 19.54 5.90
CA ARG A 172 4.99 19.10 7.24
C ARG A 172 5.31 20.13 8.32
N ARG A 173 6.50 20.74 8.28
CA ARG A 173 6.84 21.84 9.20
C ARG A 173 5.92 23.05 8.98
N LEU A 174 5.69 23.46 7.74
CA LEU A 174 4.79 24.59 7.43
C LEU A 174 3.36 24.30 7.90
N PHE A 175 2.87 23.09 7.68
CA PHE A 175 1.55 22.66 8.13
C PHE A 175 1.42 22.66 9.65
N SER A 176 2.38 22.06 10.35
CA SER A 176 2.42 22.02 11.82
C SER A 176 2.37 23.43 12.46
N ASP A 177 2.83 24.46 11.73
CA ASP A 177 2.82 25.86 12.13
C ASP A 177 1.69 26.71 11.47
N ASP A 178 0.74 26.12 10.73
CA ASP A 178 -0.30 26.84 9.97
C ASP A 178 -1.55 27.13 10.82
N ASP A 179 -1.44 28.08 11.73
CA ASP A 179 -2.55 28.51 12.61
C ASP A 179 -3.86 28.86 11.87
N PRO A 180 -3.84 29.60 10.73
CA PRO A 180 -5.04 29.85 9.95
C PRO A 180 -5.72 28.58 9.47
N GLN A 181 -4.96 27.61 8.95
CA GLN A 181 -5.52 26.34 8.49
C GLN A 181 -6.07 25.52 9.65
N HIS A 182 -5.38 25.50 10.79
CA HIS A 182 -5.85 24.85 12.02
C HIS A 182 -7.14 25.48 12.56
N GLN A 183 -7.29 26.81 12.48
CA GLN A 183 -8.54 27.46 12.83
C GLN A 183 -9.68 27.02 11.91
N ALA A 184 -9.47 27.00 10.59
CA ALA A 184 -10.49 26.57 9.63
C ALA A 184 -10.96 25.12 9.87
N LEU A 185 -10.03 24.21 10.18
CA LEU A 185 -10.36 22.83 10.53
C LEU A 185 -11.21 22.71 11.80
N ARG A 186 -10.94 23.54 12.82
CA ARG A 186 -11.77 23.59 14.04
C ARG A 186 -13.18 24.07 13.75
N GLU A 187 -13.33 25.07 12.90
CA GLU A 187 -14.64 25.60 12.49
C GLU A 187 -15.47 24.54 11.75
N GLN A 188 -14.82 23.55 11.14
CA GLN A 188 -15.46 22.40 10.47
C GLN A 188 -15.68 21.19 11.37
N ASN A 189 -15.40 21.32 12.67
CA ASN A 189 -15.48 20.23 13.66
C ASN A 189 -14.55 19.04 13.35
N ILE A 190 -13.44 19.27 12.65
CA ILE A 190 -12.37 18.26 12.54
C ILE A 190 -11.57 18.30 13.85
N PRO A 191 -11.41 17.17 14.57
CA PRO A 191 -10.85 17.15 15.92
C PRO A 191 -9.30 17.24 15.92
N ILE A 192 -8.75 18.33 15.39
CA ILE A 192 -7.29 18.54 15.26
C ILE A 192 -6.56 18.68 16.60
N ASP A 193 -7.29 19.05 17.66
CA ASP A 193 -6.76 19.17 19.02
C ASP A 193 -6.77 17.83 19.77
N SER A 194 -7.34 16.78 19.16
CA SER A 194 -7.31 15.43 19.70
C SER A 194 -5.86 14.91 19.76
N PRO A 195 -5.50 14.12 20.78
CA PRO A 195 -4.25 13.37 20.78
C PRO A 195 -4.07 12.52 19.50
N ASP A 196 -5.16 12.04 18.90
CA ASP A 196 -5.14 11.26 17.65
C ASP A 196 -4.80 12.08 16.39
N ALA A 197 -4.63 13.39 16.50
CA ALA A 197 -4.29 14.30 15.40
C ALA A 197 -2.90 14.94 15.56
N ARG A 198 -2.19 14.66 16.67
CA ARG A 198 -0.94 15.35 17.03
C ARG A 198 0.29 14.45 16.85
N GLY A 199 1.33 15.03 16.27
CA GLY A 199 2.62 14.38 16.08
C GLY A 199 3.49 14.39 17.34
N PRO A 200 4.76 13.94 17.23
CA PRO A 200 5.70 13.83 18.36
C PRO A 200 6.07 15.15 19.03
N ASP A 201 5.85 16.28 18.36
CA ASP A 201 6.06 17.65 18.86
C ASP A 201 4.81 18.23 19.54
N GLY A 202 3.71 17.48 19.59
CA GLY A 202 2.44 17.90 20.16
C GLY A 202 1.64 18.85 19.28
N LYS A 203 2.07 19.10 18.04
CA LYS A 203 1.35 19.91 17.06
C LYS A 203 0.56 19.04 16.08
N PRO A 204 -0.42 19.59 15.34
CA PRO A 204 -1.16 18.83 14.35
C PRO A 204 -0.24 18.23 13.28
N ASP A 205 -0.39 16.94 13.03
CA ASP A 205 0.35 16.21 12.00
C ASP A 205 -0.51 15.99 10.75
N ASN A 206 0.06 16.15 9.56
CA ASN A 206 -0.70 16.11 8.32
C ASN A 206 -1.32 14.72 8.05
N TRP A 207 -0.62 13.63 8.37
CA TRP A 207 -1.12 12.28 8.18
C TRP A 207 -2.30 12.01 9.10
N LEU A 208 -2.14 12.41 10.37
CA LEU A 208 -3.15 12.20 11.39
C LEU A 208 -4.38 13.09 11.16
N VAL A 209 -4.20 14.35 10.77
CA VAL A 209 -5.31 15.24 10.36
C VAL A 209 -5.99 14.70 9.09
N GLY A 210 -5.23 14.22 8.12
CA GLY A 210 -5.78 13.54 6.95
C GLY A 210 -6.62 12.33 7.34
N ARG A 211 -6.16 11.55 8.32
CA ARG A 211 -6.93 10.43 8.89
C ARG A 211 -8.22 10.89 9.58
N GLN A 212 -8.23 12.01 10.30
CA GLN A 212 -9.47 12.54 10.90
C GLN A 212 -10.54 12.86 9.84
N TRP A 213 -10.14 13.39 8.69
CA TRP A 213 -11.04 13.55 7.55
C TRP A 213 -11.57 12.21 7.03
N LEU A 214 -10.72 11.18 6.94
CA LEU A 214 -11.13 9.86 6.49
C LEU A 214 -12.10 9.20 7.46
N ASP A 215 -11.85 9.31 8.77
CA ASP A 215 -12.74 8.81 9.82
C ASP A 215 -14.12 9.50 9.75
N TYR A 216 -14.17 10.82 9.50
CA TYR A 216 -15.44 11.50 9.22
C TYR A 216 -16.16 10.91 8.00
N GLY A 217 -15.42 10.54 6.95
CA GLY A 217 -15.97 9.85 5.79
C GLY A 217 -16.52 8.46 6.12
N TYR A 218 -15.88 7.75 7.06
CA TYR A 218 -16.32 6.44 7.53
C TYR A 218 -17.63 6.57 8.31
N ASP A 219 -17.73 7.55 9.19
CA ASP A 219 -18.95 7.85 9.95
C ASP A 219 -20.13 8.18 9.04
N LEU A 220 -19.91 8.92 7.95
CA LEU A 220 -20.96 9.19 6.96
C LEU A 220 -21.49 7.91 6.31
N VAL A 221 -20.59 6.99 5.95
CA VAL A 221 -20.98 5.72 5.33
C VAL A 221 -21.67 4.80 6.33
N ASP A 222 -21.19 4.76 7.57
CA ASP A 222 -21.81 4.01 8.66
C ASP A 222 -23.19 4.58 9.04
N GLY A 223 -23.39 5.89 8.85
CA GLY A 223 -24.70 6.55 8.90
C GLY A 223 -25.64 6.23 7.72
N GLY A 224 -25.19 5.43 6.75
CA GLY A 224 -26.00 4.95 5.62
C GLY A 224 -25.79 5.70 4.29
N VAL A 225 -24.84 6.63 4.22
CA VAL A 225 -24.48 7.28 2.95
C VAL A 225 -23.72 6.30 2.06
N LYS A 226 -24.18 6.11 0.82
CA LYS A 226 -23.56 5.16 -0.10
C LYS A 226 -22.27 5.71 -0.70
N ILE A 227 -21.23 4.88 -0.73
CA ILE A 227 -20.02 5.13 -1.52
C ILE A 227 -20.38 5.07 -3.00
N ARG A 228 -19.94 6.07 -3.79
CA ARG A 228 -20.13 6.14 -5.24
C ARG A 228 -18.79 6.41 -5.93
N ASN A 229 -18.59 5.81 -7.10
CA ASN A 229 -17.40 6.00 -7.94
C ASN A 229 -16.07 5.68 -7.23
N GLN A 230 -16.08 4.87 -6.18
CA GLN A 230 -14.91 4.40 -5.45
C GLN A 230 -15.21 3.02 -4.86
N THR A 231 -14.20 2.16 -4.75
CA THR A 231 -14.38 0.84 -4.14
C THR A 231 -14.42 0.98 -2.61
N PRO A 232 -15.31 0.25 -1.90
CA PRO A 232 -15.31 0.24 -0.44
C PRO A 232 -13.97 -0.14 0.17
N LEU A 233 -13.23 -1.04 -0.48
CA LEU A 233 -11.90 -1.46 -0.06
C LEU A 233 -10.93 -0.27 0.02
N ASN A 234 -10.76 0.47 -1.08
CA ASN A 234 -9.86 1.62 -1.13
C ASN A 234 -10.30 2.76 -0.20
N PHE A 235 -11.62 2.93 -0.05
CA PHE A 235 -12.18 3.93 0.85
C PHE A 235 -11.73 3.68 2.30
N PHE A 236 -11.90 2.46 2.81
CA PHE A 236 -11.62 2.13 4.22
C PHE A 236 -10.15 1.82 4.54
N GLU A 237 -9.31 1.45 3.57
CA GLU A 237 -7.90 1.15 3.85
C GLU A 237 -7.03 2.39 4.08
N THR A 238 -7.45 3.55 3.56
CA THR A 238 -6.58 4.73 3.45
C THR A 238 -6.25 5.35 4.80
N GLY A 239 -7.22 5.45 5.72
CA GLY A 239 -7.01 6.01 7.06
C GLY A 239 -6.03 5.19 7.90
N PRO A 240 -6.18 3.86 7.99
CA PRO A 240 -5.18 2.96 8.55
C PRO A 240 -3.78 3.14 7.92
N LYS A 241 -3.70 3.24 6.58
CA LYS A 241 -2.42 3.49 5.88
C LYS A 241 -1.81 4.85 6.25
N TRP A 242 -2.60 5.90 6.46
CA TRP A 242 -2.08 7.19 6.95
C TRP A 242 -1.48 7.09 8.34
N ARG A 243 -2.01 6.24 9.21
CA ARG A 243 -1.40 6.01 10.52
C ARG A 243 -0.05 5.26 10.41
N ILE A 244 0.06 4.31 9.48
CA ILE A 244 1.34 3.66 9.14
C ILE A 244 2.33 4.68 8.58
N LYS A 245 1.91 5.51 7.62
CA LYS A 245 2.77 6.54 7.01
C LYS A 245 3.20 7.62 7.99
N HIS A 246 2.40 7.92 9.02
CA HIS A 246 2.83 8.74 10.14
C HIS A 246 3.99 8.08 10.92
N ALA A 247 3.87 6.79 11.26
CA ALA A 247 4.91 6.07 11.98
C ALA A 247 6.23 6.02 11.19
N GLU A 248 6.18 5.63 9.92
CA GLU A 248 7.34 5.65 9.01
C GLU A 248 7.98 7.05 8.94
N ALA A 249 7.15 8.09 8.83
CA ALA A 249 7.60 9.46 8.69
C ALA A 249 8.44 9.93 9.87
N ILE A 250 7.94 9.73 11.10
CA ILE A 250 8.61 10.23 12.30
C ILE A 250 9.92 9.46 12.56
N GLU A 251 9.97 8.17 12.23
CA GLU A 251 11.19 7.36 12.33
C GLU A 251 12.25 7.82 11.35
N SER A 252 11.87 8.04 10.08
CA SER A 252 12.78 8.54 9.05
C SER A 252 13.34 9.95 9.35
N GLU A 253 12.75 10.64 10.32
CA GLU A 253 13.14 11.97 10.79
C GLU A 253 13.82 11.96 12.16
N GLY A 254 14.09 10.77 12.71
CA GLY A 254 14.90 10.60 13.92
C GLY A 254 14.11 10.48 15.22
N VAL A 255 12.78 10.34 15.17
CA VAL A 255 12.00 9.91 16.35
C VAL A 255 12.12 8.40 16.46
N LEU A 256 13.10 7.94 17.25
CA LEU A 256 13.49 6.53 17.38
C LEU A 256 13.47 6.10 18.85
N ASP A 257 12.38 6.42 19.54
CA ASP A 257 12.13 6.15 20.96
C ASP A 257 10.72 5.57 21.18
N ASP A 258 10.25 5.55 22.43
CA ASP A 258 8.93 5.01 22.79
C ASP A 258 7.77 5.64 22.01
N ARG A 259 7.94 6.86 21.47
CA ARG A 259 6.93 7.50 20.63
C ARG A 259 6.78 6.81 19.28
N ALA A 260 7.87 6.33 18.68
CA ALA A 260 7.85 5.56 17.44
C ALA A 260 7.14 4.21 17.65
N LYS A 261 7.51 3.50 18.72
CA LYS A 261 6.86 2.26 19.13
C LYS A 261 5.35 2.45 19.34
N SER A 262 4.97 3.53 20.04
CA SER A 262 3.55 3.87 20.25
C SER A 262 2.82 4.19 18.94
N ALA A 263 3.48 4.87 18.00
CA ALA A 263 2.91 5.16 16.68
C ALA A 263 2.65 3.88 15.88
N TRP A 264 3.60 2.93 15.88
CA TRP A 264 3.44 1.63 15.23
C TRP A 264 2.37 0.75 15.87
N GLN A 265 2.26 0.75 17.20
CA GLN A 265 1.17 0.08 17.91
C GLN A 265 -0.20 0.60 17.47
N LEU A 266 -0.37 1.93 17.48
CA LEU A 266 -1.61 2.56 17.02
C LEU A 266 -1.89 2.28 15.54
N ALA A 267 -0.85 2.18 14.71
CA ALA A 267 -0.96 1.82 13.30
C ALA A 267 -1.42 0.35 13.12
N GLY A 268 -0.85 -0.57 13.88
CA GLY A 268 -1.25 -1.99 13.91
C GLY A 268 -2.70 -2.17 14.36
N ASP A 269 -3.12 -1.47 15.42
CA ASP A 269 -4.51 -1.49 15.90
C ASP A 269 -5.49 -0.96 14.85
N GLY A 270 -5.11 0.12 14.16
CA GLY A 270 -5.88 0.69 13.05
C GLY A 270 -6.00 -0.29 11.87
N TRP A 271 -4.91 -0.95 11.49
CA TRP A 271 -4.88 -1.93 10.40
C TRP A 271 -5.69 -3.18 10.73
N LYS A 272 -5.62 -3.65 11.99
CA LYS A 272 -6.45 -4.73 12.50
C LYS A 272 -7.94 -4.38 12.46
N THR A 273 -8.30 -3.18 12.93
CA THR A 273 -9.69 -2.69 12.90
C THR A 273 -10.24 -2.66 11.47
N PHE A 274 -9.42 -2.25 10.49
CA PHE A 274 -9.79 -2.33 9.07
C PHE A 274 -10.03 -3.77 8.61
N GLY A 275 -9.17 -4.73 8.99
CA GLY A 275 -9.35 -6.13 8.63
C GLY A 275 -10.64 -6.75 9.20
N GLN A 276 -11.07 -6.29 10.38
CA GLN A 276 -12.31 -6.71 11.04
C GLN A 276 -13.58 -6.07 10.45
N ARG A 277 -13.42 -4.99 9.69
CA ARG A 277 -14.55 -4.23 9.14
C ARG A 277 -15.34 -5.06 8.12
N SER A 278 -16.66 -4.87 8.12
CA SER A 278 -17.54 -5.43 7.09
C SER A 278 -17.48 -4.61 5.80
N ILE A 279 -16.92 -5.18 4.74
CA ILE A 279 -16.75 -4.53 3.44
C ILE A 279 -17.79 -5.07 2.47
N GLN A 280 -18.56 -4.15 1.87
CA GLN A 280 -19.50 -4.48 0.81
C GLN A 280 -18.74 -4.87 -0.46
N THR A 281 -19.17 -5.95 -1.10
CA THR A 281 -18.55 -6.47 -2.33
C THR A 281 -19.55 -6.45 -3.49
N THR A 282 -19.11 -6.86 -4.67
CA THR A 282 -20.01 -7.13 -5.80
C THR A 282 -20.89 -8.37 -5.59
N ALA A 283 -20.56 -9.22 -4.61
CA ALA A 283 -21.41 -10.34 -4.23
C ALA A 283 -22.56 -9.88 -3.33
N ALA A 284 -23.60 -10.73 -3.19
CA ALA A 284 -24.76 -10.47 -2.33
C ALA A 284 -24.45 -10.54 -0.82
N PHE A 285 -23.17 -10.61 -0.44
CA PHE A 285 -22.71 -10.66 0.94
C PHE A 285 -21.52 -9.71 1.14
N SER A 286 -21.37 -9.23 2.37
CA SER A 286 -20.17 -8.54 2.82
C SER A 286 -19.11 -9.53 3.31
N ILE A 287 -17.87 -9.08 3.35
CA ILE A 287 -16.72 -9.84 3.85
C ILE A 287 -16.02 -9.07 4.97
N SER A 288 -15.21 -9.78 5.74
CA SER A 288 -14.14 -9.21 6.57
C SER A 288 -12.86 -9.97 6.23
N ILE A 289 -11.72 -9.26 6.22
CA ILE A 289 -10.42 -9.84 5.87
C ILE A 289 -9.93 -10.77 7.00
N GLU A 290 -10.09 -10.34 8.25
CA GLU A 290 -9.71 -11.10 9.45
C GLU A 290 -10.55 -12.36 9.65
N ALA A 291 -11.76 -12.41 9.10
CA ALA A 291 -12.63 -13.59 9.19
C ALA A 291 -12.15 -14.78 8.32
N LEU A 292 -11.08 -14.63 7.53
CA LEU A 292 -10.67 -15.63 6.55
C LEU A 292 -10.32 -16.99 7.18
N ASP A 293 -9.61 -16.99 8.30
CA ASP A 293 -9.17 -18.24 8.93
C ASP A 293 -10.34 -18.95 9.62
N ASP A 294 -11.27 -18.20 10.23
CA ASP A 294 -12.56 -18.73 10.72
C ASP A 294 -13.39 -19.33 9.58
N LEU A 295 -13.48 -18.64 8.44
CA LEU A 295 -14.21 -19.15 7.28
C LEU A 295 -13.60 -20.45 6.74
N LYS A 296 -12.26 -20.53 6.66
CA LYS A 296 -11.54 -21.75 6.26
C LYS A 296 -11.80 -22.89 7.24
N GLN A 297 -11.68 -22.64 8.54
CA GLN A 297 -11.94 -23.64 9.58
C GLN A 297 -13.39 -24.15 9.53
N ARG A 298 -14.37 -23.26 9.36
CA ARG A 298 -15.78 -23.63 9.21
C ARG A 298 -16.03 -24.45 7.95
N ARG A 299 -15.38 -24.10 6.84
CA ARG A 299 -15.44 -24.86 5.58
C ARG A 299 -14.84 -26.24 5.75
N ASP A 300 -13.71 -26.36 6.45
CA ASP A 300 -13.05 -27.64 6.72
C ASP A 300 -13.90 -28.54 7.64
N ASN A 301 -14.52 -27.96 8.68
CA ASN A 301 -15.45 -28.68 9.55
C ASN A 301 -16.69 -29.16 8.77
N ALA A 302 -17.32 -28.28 7.97
CA ALA A 302 -18.46 -28.65 7.14
C ALA A 302 -18.11 -29.73 6.10
N LEU A 303 -16.88 -29.69 5.57
CA LEU A 303 -16.36 -30.73 4.68
C LEU A 303 -16.16 -32.06 5.41
N SER A 304 -15.65 -32.04 6.65
CA SER A 304 -15.55 -33.23 7.50
C SER A 304 -16.93 -33.86 7.73
N ASP A 305 -17.91 -33.07 8.15
CA ASP A 305 -19.30 -33.51 8.33
C ASP A 305 -19.88 -34.08 7.02
N PHE A 306 -19.58 -33.46 5.88
CA PHE A 306 -20.02 -33.94 4.57
C PHE A 306 -19.42 -35.33 4.26
N MET A 307 -18.15 -35.53 4.58
CA MET A 307 -17.47 -36.82 4.37
C MET A 307 -17.99 -37.91 5.32
N GLU A 308 -18.40 -37.57 6.54
CA GLU A 308 -19.05 -38.53 7.43
C GLU A 308 -20.41 -38.99 6.89
N VAL A 309 -21.18 -38.06 6.31
CA VAL A 309 -22.56 -38.31 5.86
C VAL A 309 -22.61 -38.94 4.46
N ALA A 310 -21.74 -38.51 3.55
CA ALA A 310 -21.78 -38.86 2.12
C ALA A 310 -20.44 -39.37 1.58
N GLY A 311 -19.45 -39.66 2.42
CA GLY A 311 -18.11 -40.05 2.00
C GLY A 311 -18.03 -41.36 1.20
N GLU A 312 -18.94 -42.31 1.42
CA GLU A 312 -19.03 -43.51 0.57
C GLU A 312 -19.49 -43.15 -0.85
N THR A 313 -20.48 -42.27 -0.98
CA THR A 313 -20.96 -41.79 -2.29
C THR A 313 -19.89 -40.95 -2.97
N PHE A 314 -19.13 -40.16 -2.20
CA PHE A 314 -17.98 -39.40 -2.69
C PHE A 314 -16.93 -40.33 -3.31
N ARG A 315 -16.48 -41.35 -2.56
CA ARG A 315 -15.49 -42.33 -3.02
C ARG A 315 -15.96 -43.12 -4.24
N LEU A 316 -17.24 -43.48 -4.30
CA LEU A 316 -17.81 -44.15 -5.47
C LEU A 316 -17.78 -43.25 -6.71
N GLN A 317 -18.12 -41.97 -6.57
CA GLN A 317 -18.01 -41.03 -7.69
C GLN A 317 -16.56 -40.78 -8.09
N GLU A 318 -15.64 -40.73 -7.13
CA GLU A 318 -14.21 -40.62 -7.42
C GLU A 318 -13.71 -41.81 -8.24
N SER A 319 -14.11 -43.04 -7.89
CA SER A 319 -13.78 -44.23 -8.70
C SER A 319 -14.44 -44.19 -10.08
N GLU A 320 -15.72 -43.79 -10.19
CA GLU A 320 -16.40 -43.63 -11.49
C GLU A 320 -15.66 -42.64 -12.41
N ILE A 321 -15.15 -41.55 -11.84
CA ILE A 321 -14.36 -40.54 -12.58
C ILE A 321 -13.01 -41.12 -13.02
N ARG A 322 -12.28 -41.79 -12.12
CA ARG A 322 -10.98 -42.41 -12.43
C ARG A 322 -11.09 -43.52 -13.48
N ASP A 323 -12.14 -44.34 -13.39
CA ASP A 323 -12.38 -45.42 -14.34
C ASP A 323 -12.69 -44.89 -15.73
N GLY A 324 -13.39 -43.74 -15.81
CA GLY A 324 -13.76 -43.04 -17.04
C GLY A 324 -12.63 -42.23 -17.69
N LEU A 325 -11.42 -42.21 -17.12
CA LEU A 325 -10.25 -41.60 -17.77
C LEU A 325 -9.79 -42.42 -18.98
N SER A 326 -9.34 -41.72 -20.02
CA SER A 326 -8.70 -42.32 -21.19
C SER A 326 -7.34 -42.93 -20.82
N ASP A 327 -6.85 -43.85 -21.65
CA ASP A 327 -5.55 -44.50 -21.44
C ASP A 327 -4.40 -43.49 -21.39
N ALA A 328 -4.46 -42.43 -22.20
CA ALA A 328 -3.47 -41.35 -22.20
C ALA A 328 -3.49 -40.54 -20.89
N GLU A 329 -4.68 -40.27 -20.34
CA GLU A 329 -4.84 -39.55 -19.07
C GLU A 329 -4.36 -40.41 -17.88
N LYS A 330 -4.63 -41.72 -17.90
CA LYS A 330 -4.15 -42.66 -16.87
C LYS A 330 -2.63 -42.76 -16.87
N VAL A 331 -2.03 -42.94 -18.05
CA VAL A 331 -0.56 -42.95 -18.20
C VAL A 331 0.05 -41.65 -17.71
N ALA A 332 -0.53 -40.49 -18.04
CA ALA A 332 0.00 -39.20 -17.60
C ALA A 332 -0.05 -39.02 -16.06
N LEU A 333 -1.08 -39.55 -15.39
CA LEU A 333 -1.19 -39.52 -13.92
C LEU A 333 -0.21 -40.48 -13.23
N GLU A 334 0.08 -41.63 -13.84
CA GLU A 334 1.02 -42.63 -13.32
C GLU A 334 2.49 -42.24 -13.51
N THR A 335 2.81 -41.44 -14.54
CA THR A 335 4.15 -40.88 -14.72
C THR A 335 4.49 -39.91 -13.58
N ALA A 336 5.67 -40.11 -12.97
CA ALA A 336 6.22 -39.23 -11.94
C ALA A 336 6.32 -37.79 -12.46
N GLU A 337 6.09 -36.80 -11.59
CA GLU A 337 6.00 -35.38 -11.99
C GLU A 337 7.24 -34.89 -12.75
N GLU A 338 8.42 -35.34 -12.33
CA GLU A 338 9.74 -35.04 -12.92
C GLU A 338 9.94 -35.66 -14.31
N ASP A 339 9.22 -36.75 -14.62
CA ASP A 339 9.34 -37.52 -15.87
C ASP A 339 8.21 -37.20 -16.87
N ARG A 340 7.27 -36.31 -16.53
CA ARG A 340 6.15 -35.95 -17.41
C ARG A 340 6.65 -35.12 -18.59
N THR A 341 6.18 -35.44 -19.80
CA THR A 341 6.34 -34.56 -20.95
C THR A 341 5.52 -33.27 -20.77
N GLU A 342 5.85 -32.20 -21.50
CA GLU A 342 5.11 -30.93 -21.43
C GLU A 342 3.60 -31.12 -21.73
N ASP A 343 3.28 -32.01 -22.67
CA ASP A 343 1.90 -32.36 -22.99
C ASP A 343 1.22 -33.14 -21.86
N GLN A 344 1.94 -34.04 -21.18
CA GLN A 344 1.44 -34.75 -20.00
C GLN A 344 1.23 -33.80 -18.81
N MET A 345 2.12 -32.82 -18.61
CA MET A 345 1.94 -31.79 -17.57
C MET A 345 0.66 -30.98 -17.82
N LYS A 346 0.46 -30.49 -19.05
CA LYS A 346 -0.78 -29.78 -19.45
C LYS A 346 -2.02 -30.65 -19.29
N LEU A 347 -1.92 -31.94 -19.64
CA LEU A 347 -3.02 -32.89 -19.50
C LEU A 347 -3.39 -33.09 -18.02
N VAL A 348 -2.41 -33.36 -17.16
CA VAL A 348 -2.62 -33.58 -15.72
C VAL A 348 -3.12 -32.32 -15.01
N ALA A 349 -2.61 -31.14 -15.37
CA ALA A 349 -3.10 -29.87 -14.83
C ALA A 349 -4.61 -29.69 -15.05
N ASN A 350 -5.11 -30.04 -16.25
CA ASN A 350 -6.54 -29.99 -16.57
C ASN A 350 -7.35 -31.13 -15.91
N LEU A 351 -6.71 -32.19 -15.43
CA LEU A 351 -7.37 -33.34 -14.80
C LEU A 351 -7.67 -33.10 -13.32
N TYR A 352 -6.88 -32.33 -12.58
CA TYR A 352 -7.08 -32.14 -11.13
C TYR A 352 -8.50 -31.64 -10.78
N ASP A 353 -9.03 -30.69 -11.57
CA ASP A 353 -10.40 -30.18 -11.39
C ASP A 353 -11.48 -31.23 -11.69
N ARG A 354 -11.18 -32.20 -12.58
CA ARG A 354 -12.09 -33.29 -12.95
C ARG A 354 -12.04 -34.44 -11.95
N LEU A 355 -10.88 -34.72 -11.37
CA LEU A 355 -10.64 -35.86 -10.46
C LEU A 355 -11.43 -35.73 -9.16
N THR A 356 -11.75 -34.51 -8.73
CA THR A 356 -12.51 -34.27 -7.49
C THR A 356 -14.02 -34.22 -7.79
N PRO A 357 -14.84 -35.15 -7.24
CA PRO A 357 -16.28 -35.10 -7.39
C PRO A 357 -16.88 -33.79 -6.87
N LYS A 358 -17.75 -33.15 -7.67
CA LYS A 358 -18.49 -31.96 -7.21
C LYS A 358 -19.45 -32.36 -6.07
N LEU A 359 -19.31 -31.73 -4.91
CA LEU A 359 -20.09 -32.06 -3.71
C LEU A 359 -21.61 -32.04 -3.93
N ALA A 360 -22.11 -31.11 -4.75
CA ALA A 360 -23.53 -31.05 -5.12
C ALA A 360 -24.01 -32.31 -5.87
N ASN A 361 -23.16 -32.92 -6.71
CA ASN A 361 -23.49 -34.16 -7.41
C ASN A 361 -23.44 -35.36 -6.47
N VAL A 362 -22.45 -35.40 -5.58
CA VAL A 362 -22.35 -36.42 -4.51
C VAL A 362 -23.59 -36.37 -3.63
N ALA A 363 -23.98 -35.17 -3.18
CA ALA A 363 -25.17 -34.97 -2.36
C ALA A 363 -26.46 -35.47 -3.02
N ARG A 364 -26.65 -35.22 -4.32
CA ARG A 364 -27.84 -35.69 -5.07
C ARG A 364 -27.89 -37.22 -5.21
N LYS A 365 -26.73 -37.87 -5.40
CA LYS A 365 -26.65 -39.34 -5.49
C LYS A 365 -26.65 -40.04 -4.13
N ALA A 366 -26.48 -39.30 -3.03
CA ALA A 366 -26.42 -39.87 -1.70
C ALA A 366 -27.71 -40.66 -1.33
N PRO A 367 -27.61 -41.66 -0.43
CA PRO A 367 -28.75 -42.44 0.02
C PRO A 367 -29.87 -41.56 0.58
N GLY A 368 -31.13 -41.97 0.38
CA GLY A 368 -32.29 -41.14 0.73
C GLY A 368 -32.33 -40.66 2.19
N ALA A 369 -31.82 -41.46 3.13
CA ALA A 369 -31.77 -41.13 4.55
C ALA A 369 -30.83 -39.95 4.88
N VAL A 370 -29.75 -39.79 4.12
CA VAL A 370 -28.70 -38.78 4.36
C VAL A 370 -28.67 -37.66 3.32
N ARG A 371 -29.42 -37.83 2.22
CA ARG A 371 -29.43 -36.93 1.07
C ARG A 371 -29.71 -35.48 1.42
N LEU A 372 -30.72 -35.22 2.26
CA LEU A 372 -31.07 -33.85 2.64
C LEU A 372 -29.90 -33.16 3.37
N ARG A 373 -29.32 -33.84 4.36
CA ARG A 373 -28.18 -33.33 5.12
C ARG A 373 -26.95 -33.11 4.22
N ALA A 374 -26.69 -34.02 3.28
CA ALA A 374 -25.62 -33.86 2.31
C ALA A 374 -25.85 -32.66 1.38
N ILE A 375 -27.10 -32.40 0.96
CA ILE A 375 -27.44 -31.22 0.15
C ILE A 375 -27.21 -29.94 0.94
N GLU A 376 -27.67 -29.87 2.20
CA GLU A 376 -27.45 -28.72 3.08
C GLU A 376 -25.96 -28.42 3.26
N LEU A 377 -25.16 -29.42 3.63
CA LEU A 377 -23.72 -29.28 3.80
C LEU A 377 -23.02 -28.87 2.50
N SER A 378 -23.40 -29.43 1.35
CA SER A 378 -22.82 -29.04 0.06
C SER A 378 -23.12 -27.56 -0.29
N ALA A 379 -24.30 -27.07 0.06
CA ALA A 379 -24.68 -25.67 -0.16
C ALA A 379 -23.95 -24.73 0.81
N GLU A 380 -23.79 -25.15 2.08
CA GLU A 380 -23.01 -24.43 3.09
C GLU A 380 -21.55 -24.29 2.68
N ILE A 381 -20.91 -25.39 2.26
CA ILE A 381 -19.51 -25.40 1.79
C ILE A 381 -19.35 -24.45 0.60
N ALA A 382 -20.22 -24.54 -0.42
CA ALA A 382 -20.15 -23.64 -1.57
C ALA A 382 -20.33 -22.16 -1.19
N ALA A 383 -21.19 -21.87 -0.20
CA ALA A 383 -21.38 -20.51 0.30
C ALA A 383 -20.18 -20.00 1.12
N LEU A 384 -19.48 -20.88 1.84
CA LEU A 384 -18.25 -20.56 2.55
C LEU A 384 -17.08 -20.35 1.57
N GLU A 385 -16.91 -21.22 0.59
CA GLU A 385 -15.89 -21.10 -0.46
C GLU A 385 -16.03 -19.78 -1.23
N ALA A 386 -17.25 -19.39 -1.60
CA ALA A 386 -17.50 -18.09 -2.24
C ALA A 386 -17.02 -16.91 -1.38
N ARG A 387 -17.22 -16.99 -0.05
CA ARG A 387 -16.75 -15.98 0.91
C ARG A 387 -15.24 -16.01 1.07
N ILE A 388 -14.64 -17.19 1.18
CA ILE A 388 -13.18 -17.38 1.28
C ILE A 388 -12.49 -16.78 0.07
N THR A 389 -12.94 -17.09 -1.14
CA THR A 389 -12.35 -16.58 -2.39
C THR A 389 -12.42 -15.06 -2.44
N LYS A 390 -13.57 -14.46 -2.05
CA LYS A 390 -13.70 -13.00 -1.99
C LYS A 390 -12.82 -12.39 -0.90
N ALA A 391 -12.82 -12.93 0.31
CA ALA A 391 -12.01 -12.44 1.43
C ALA A 391 -10.51 -12.53 1.13
N GLN A 392 -10.03 -13.67 0.62
CA GLN A 392 -8.64 -13.86 0.18
C GLN A 392 -8.26 -12.87 -0.92
N GLY A 393 -9.13 -12.66 -1.92
CA GLY A 393 -8.88 -11.67 -2.97
C GLY A 393 -8.66 -10.26 -2.42
N HIS A 394 -9.45 -9.83 -1.43
CA HIS A 394 -9.28 -8.51 -0.81
C HIS A 394 -8.07 -8.45 0.14
N ARG A 395 -7.77 -9.55 0.84
CA ARG A 395 -6.55 -9.70 1.67
C ARG A 395 -5.30 -9.50 0.81
N ASN A 396 -5.27 -10.10 -0.38
CA ASN A 396 -4.17 -9.97 -1.34
C ASN A 396 -4.11 -8.56 -1.96
N GLN A 397 -5.24 -8.00 -2.39
CA GLN A 397 -5.30 -6.66 -3.01
C GLN A 397 -4.77 -5.55 -2.10
N THR A 398 -4.98 -5.68 -0.79
CA THR A 398 -4.52 -4.69 0.20
C THR A 398 -3.12 -4.95 0.71
N ASN A 399 -2.50 -6.07 0.31
CA ASN A 399 -1.29 -6.60 0.91
C ASN A 399 -1.39 -6.70 2.45
N TYR A 400 -2.52 -7.23 2.93
CA TYR A 400 -2.89 -7.16 4.35
C TYR A 400 -1.85 -7.79 5.28
N ASP A 401 -1.28 -8.93 4.86
CA ASP A 401 -0.32 -9.70 5.65
C ASP A 401 1.01 -8.98 5.79
N TYR A 402 1.47 -8.31 4.72
CA TYR A 402 2.65 -7.45 4.77
C TYR A 402 2.48 -6.33 5.79
N TRP A 403 1.42 -5.52 5.69
CA TRP A 403 1.21 -4.40 6.61
C TRP A 403 0.99 -4.85 8.05
N THR A 404 0.34 -6.01 8.24
CA THR A 404 0.20 -6.63 9.57
C THR A 404 1.55 -7.06 10.13
N THR A 405 2.44 -7.58 9.28
CA THR A 405 3.79 -8.00 9.68
C THR A 405 4.67 -6.80 9.98
N LEU A 406 4.66 -5.78 9.11
CA LEU A 406 5.41 -4.54 9.29
C LEU A 406 5.06 -3.86 10.62
N THR A 407 3.77 -3.64 10.88
CA THR A 407 3.33 -3.00 12.14
C THR A 407 3.68 -3.81 13.38
N LYS A 408 3.80 -5.15 13.28
CA LYS A 408 4.26 -6.01 14.37
C LYS A 408 5.77 -5.98 14.57
N ALA A 409 6.55 -5.95 13.50
CA ALA A 409 8.00 -5.93 13.56
C ALA A 409 8.51 -4.57 14.08
N GLU A 410 7.97 -3.47 13.58
CA GLU A 410 8.44 -2.11 13.89
C GLU A 410 8.15 -1.66 15.34
N GLN A 411 7.18 -2.28 16.02
CA GLN A 411 6.92 -2.04 17.44
C GLN A 411 7.87 -2.82 18.38
N GLU A 412 8.74 -3.69 17.87
CA GLU A 412 9.68 -4.44 18.70
C GLU A 412 10.87 -3.58 19.11
N ASP A 413 11.35 -3.77 20.35
CA ASP A 413 12.48 -2.99 20.88
C ASP A 413 13.75 -3.16 20.05
N ARG A 414 13.97 -4.38 19.52
CA ARG A 414 15.11 -4.66 18.63
C ARG A 414 15.03 -3.89 17.31
N THR A 415 13.84 -3.69 16.76
CA THR A 415 13.65 -2.99 15.49
C THR A 415 13.84 -1.49 15.68
N VAL A 416 13.28 -0.92 16.75
CA VAL A 416 13.55 0.47 17.13
C VAL A 416 15.04 0.70 17.36
N GLN A 417 15.72 -0.24 18.03
CA GLN A 417 17.17 -0.19 18.23
C GLN A 417 17.94 -0.29 16.92
N ALA A 418 17.57 -1.21 16.02
CA ALA A 418 18.19 -1.34 14.69
C ALA A 418 18.08 -0.05 13.89
N ARG A 419 16.88 0.57 13.85
CA ARG A 419 16.68 1.87 13.20
C ARG A 419 17.48 2.99 13.84
N ARG A 420 17.56 3.04 15.18
CA ARG A 420 18.37 4.03 15.90
C ARG A 420 19.85 3.91 15.55
N LEU A 421 20.40 2.70 15.61
CA LEU A 421 21.80 2.45 15.29
C LEU A 421 22.10 2.80 13.83
N LEU A 422 21.21 2.42 12.90
CA LEU A 422 21.34 2.79 11.50
C LEU A 422 21.34 4.31 11.31
N PHE A 423 20.42 5.03 11.97
CA PHE A 423 20.35 6.48 11.90
C PHE A 423 21.59 7.15 12.48
N GLU A 424 22.09 6.69 13.63
CA GLU A 424 23.34 7.15 14.25
C GLU A 424 24.55 6.87 13.34
N ALA A 425 24.60 5.72 12.66
CA ALA A 425 25.65 5.37 11.70
C ALA A 425 25.66 6.34 10.51
N GLU A 426 24.48 6.64 9.95
CA GLU A 426 24.33 7.59 8.84
C GLU A 426 24.75 9.01 9.24
N GLN A 427 24.46 9.43 10.47
CA GLN A 427 24.93 10.71 11.02
C GLN A 427 26.44 10.74 11.19
N ALA A 428 27.03 9.72 11.82
CA ALA A 428 28.48 9.62 12.01
C ALA A 428 29.22 9.62 10.66
N ASN A 429 28.70 8.88 9.68
CA ASN A 429 29.25 8.85 8.32
C ASN A 429 29.16 10.23 7.64
N ALA A 430 28.06 10.98 7.83
CA ALA A 430 27.93 12.35 7.31
C ALA A 430 28.88 13.35 7.99
N ASP A 431 29.17 13.15 9.27
CA ASP A 431 30.12 13.94 10.05
C ASP A 431 31.60 13.51 9.85
N ALA A 432 31.84 12.53 8.97
CA ALA A 432 33.13 11.92 8.68
C ALA A 432 33.82 11.22 9.88
N ASP A 433 33.03 10.77 10.85
CA ASP A 433 33.47 9.87 11.94
C ASP A 433 33.28 8.41 11.51
N ILE A 434 34.24 7.92 10.71
CA ILE A 434 34.13 6.63 10.02
C ILE A 434 34.18 5.44 10.99
N ASP A 435 35.02 5.50 12.02
CA ASP A 435 35.16 4.42 13.00
C ASP A 435 33.85 4.22 13.78
N LEU A 436 33.22 5.32 14.21
CA LEU A 436 31.91 5.27 14.87
C LEU A 436 30.83 4.77 13.90
N ALA A 437 30.83 5.23 12.65
CA ALA A 437 29.87 4.80 11.65
C ALA A 437 29.92 3.29 11.42
N ILE A 438 31.12 2.72 11.23
CA ILE A 438 31.34 1.28 11.03
C ILE A 438 30.77 0.49 12.20
N ALA A 439 31.15 0.83 13.43
CA ALA A 439 30.67 0.12 14.62
C ALA A 439 29.13 0.12 14.72
N LYS A 440 28.51 1.27 14.43
CA LYS A 440 27.04 1.42 14.47
C LYS A 440 26.34 0.67 13.34
N TYR A 441 26.94 0.63 12.14
CA TYR A 441 26.44 -0.19 11.04
C TYR A 441 26.45 -1.68 11.40
N GLU A 442 27.56 -2.19 11.93
CA GLU A 442 27.69 -3.60 12.32
C GLU A 442 26.63 -4.01 13.35
N GLU A 443 26.50 -3.24 14.46
CA GLU A 443 25.47 -3.49 15.48
C GLU A 443 24.05 -3.45 14.89
N SER A 444 23.78 -2.51 14.00
CA SER A 444 22.48 -2.40 13.31
C SER A 444 22.21 -3.60 12.41
N PHE A 445 23.20 -4.02 11.62
CA PHE A 445 23.06 -5.12 10.66
C PHE A 445 22.85 -6.47 11.33
N GLU A 446 23.44 -6.70 12.50
CA GLU A 446 23.13 -7.89 13.31
C GLU A 446 21.66 -7.96 13.71
N LEU A 447 21.07 -6.84 14.12
CA LEU A 447 19.65 -6.78 14.48
C LEU A 447 18.76 -6.94 13.26
N TRP A 448 19.09 -6.28 12.14
CA TRP A 448 18.35 -6.45 10.88
C TRP A 448 18.38 -7.89 10.37
N ALA A 449 19.51 -8.58 10.50
CA ALA A 449 19.60 -9.99 10.14
C ALA A 449 18.62 -10.85 10.97
N GLN A 450 18.54 -10.62 12.28
CA GLN A 450 17.58 -11.31 13.16
C GLN A 450 16.12 -10.97 12.82
N ILE A 451 15.85 -9.70 12.47
CA ILE A 451 14.51 -9.26 12.06
C ILE A 451 14.09 -9.95 10.78
N PHE A 452 14.96 -10.05 9.78
CA PHE A 452 14.65 -10.76 8.53
C PHE A 452 14.53 -12.26 8.69
N ASP A 453 15.27 -12.87 9.61
CA ASP A 453 15.11 -14.29 9.95
C ASP A 453 13.67 -14.58 10.44
N ASP A 454 13.07 -13.67 11.23
CA ASP A 454 11.69 -13.80 11.75
C ASP A 454 10.60 -13.24 10.82
N TYR A 455 10.92 -12.20 10.06
CA TYR A 455 9.97 -11.40 9.26
C TYR A 455 10.37 -11.29 7.79
N GLN A 456 10.57 -12.42 7.14
CA GLN A 456 11.02 -12.50 5.74
C GLN A 456 10.12 -11.76 4.73
N VAL A 457 8.83 -11.57 5.06
CA VAL A 457 7.89 -10.78 4.23
C VAL A 457 8.36 -9.33 4.06
N LEU A 458 9.24 -8.82 4.94
CA LEU A 458 9.80 -7.48 4.89
C LEU A 458 11.08 -7.37 4.03
N LEU A 459 11.57 -8.46 3.44
CA LEU A 459 12.81 -8.45 2.64
C LEU A 459 12.74 -7.65 1.33
N PHE A 460 11.53 -7.37 0.85
CA PHE A 460 11.30 -6.78 -0.48
C PHE A 460 10.43 -5.51 -0.38
N ASP A 461 10.71 -4.69 0.63
CA ASP A 461 10.03 -3.42 0.86
C ASP A 461 10.91 -2.20 0.54
N ASP A 462 10.33 -1.00 0.64
CA ASP A 462 11.06 0.26 0.43
C ASP A 462 12.21 0.43 1.43
N LEU A 463 12.08 -0.13 2.64
CA LEU A 463 13.14 -0.14 3.66
C LEU A 463 14.35 -0.95 3.19
N SER A 464 14.13 -2.03 2.45
CA SER A 464 15.20 -2.87 1.92
C SER A 464 16.11 -2.11 0.96
N ASP A 465 15.56 -1.19 0.17
CA ASP A 465 16.35 -0.29 -0.69
C ASP A 465 17.17 0.72 0.14
N ASP A 466 16.60 1.26 1.21
CA ASP A 466 17.30 2.14 2.16
C ASP A 466 18.45 1.41 2.84
N LEU A 467 18.20 0.19 3.32
CA LEU A 467 19.21 -0.64 3.95
C LEU A 467 20.33 -1.01 2.96
N MET A 468 20.00 -1.30 1.70
CA MET A 468 21.00 -1.52 0.65
C MET A 468 21.83 -0.26 0.37
N ARG A 469 21.26 0.94 0.48
CA ARG A 469 22.04 2.18 0.41
C ARG A 469 23.01 2.31 1.58
N SER A 470 22.58 1.98 2.79
CA SER A 470 23.45 1.96 3.97
C SER A 470 24.55 0.92 3.88
N ILE A 471 24.24 -0.29 3.40
CA ILE A 471 25.23 -1.34 3.13
C ILE A 471 26.30 -0.85 2.14
N ARG A 472 25.90 -0.16 1.07
CA ARG A 472 26.86 0.44 0.11
C ARG A 472 27.73 1.54 0.72
N ARG A 473 27.23 2.29 1.69
CA ARG A 473 28.03 3.29 2.42
C ARG A 473 29.01 2.61 3.37
N TYR A 474 28.55 1.56 4.04
CA TYR A 474 29.40 0.71 4.87
C TYR A 474 30.55 0.09 4.07
N THR A 475 30.32 -0.46 2.87
CA THR A 475 31.39 -1.02 2.02
C THR A 475 32.45 0.02 1.65
N ILE A 476 32.02 1.27 1.39
CA ILE A 476 32.93 2.38 1.13
C ILE A 476 33.74 2.73 2.40
N ALA A 477 33.09 2.72 3.57
CA ALA A 477 33.74 3.03 4.84
C ALA A 477 34.84 2.00 5.22
N ILE A 478 34.62 0.72 4.92
CA ILE A 478 35.59 -0.36 5.19
C ILE A 478 36.59 -0.62 4.05
N ASP A 479 36.49 0.11 2.93
CA ASP A 479 37.31 -0.08 1.73
C ASP A 479 37.31 -1.54 1.22
N SER A 480 36.12 -2.15 1.14
CA SER A 480 35.94 -3.53 0.65
C SER A 480 34.78 -3.65 -0.31
N ASP A 481 35.01 -4.31 -1.44
CA ASP A 481 33.99 -4.61 -2.47
C ASP A 481 33.30 -5.97 -2.26
N THR A 482 33.74 -6.76 -1.26
CA THR A 482 33.21 -8.11 -0.99
C THR A 482 32.75 -8.25 0.45
N PHE A 483 31.62 -8.95 0.64
CA PHE A 483 31.16 -9.38 1.95
C PHE A 483 31.69 -10.78 2.25
N ASP A 484 32.36 -10.92 3.40
CA ASP A 484 32.71 -12.22 3.94
C ASP A 484 31.46 -12.93 4.49
N ASP A 485 31.53 -14.27 4.65
CA ASP A 485 30.41 -15.07 5.15
C ASP A 485 29.93 -14.64 6.56
N ASP A 486 30.77 -13.96 7.34
CA ASP A 486 30.48 -13.42 8.68
C ASP A 486 29.75 -12.08 8.68
N PHE A 487 29.63 -11.42 7.52
CA PHE A 487 28.80 -10.23 7.39
C PHE A 487 27.32 -10.57 7.70
N PRO A 488 26.68 -9.92 8.71
CA PRO A 488 25.36 -10.33 9.18
C PRO A 488 24.28 -10.37 8.10
N LEU A 489 24.35 -9.42 7.15
CA LEU A 489 23.40 -9.25 6.05
C LEU A 489 23.89 -9.83 4.71
N ALA A 490 24.89 -10.73 4.69
CA ALA A 490 25.40 -11.29 3.44
C ALA A 490 24.30 -11.98 2.61
N ALA A 491 23.48 -12.83 3.25
CA ALA A 491 22.34 -13.47 2.58
C ALA A 491 21.32 -12.45 2.03
N PHE A 492 21.06 -11.37 2.76
CA PHE A 492 20.19 -10.29 2.31
C PHE A 492 20.78 -9.59 1.07
N ALA A 493 22.05 -9.17 1.14
CA ALA A 493 22.73 -8.50 0.04
C ALA A 493 22.80 -9.38 -1.22
N GLU A 494 23.05 -10.68 -1.06
CA GLU A 494 23.05 -11.64 -2.17
C GLU A 494 21.68 -11.73 -2.83
N VAL A 495 20.62 -11.95 -2.05
CA VAL A 495 19.24 -12.05 -2.57
C VAL A 495 18.80 -10.76 -3.24
N MET A 496 19.16 -9.61 -2.67
CA MET A 496 18.83 -8.30 -3.25
C MET A 496 19.58 -8.01 -4.55
N GLY A 497 20.75 -8.60 -4.75
CA GLY A 497 21.56 -8.46 -5.97
C GLY A 497 21.15 -9.37 -7.14
N ARG A 498 20.24 -10.34 -6.93
CA ARG A 498 19.78 -11.24 -8.00
C ARG A 498 18.78 -10.57 -8.94
N GLU A 499 18.91 -10.84 -10.24
CA GLU A 499 17.97 -10.38 -11.26
C GLU A 499 16.56 -10.97 -11.09
N THR A 500 16.50 -12.26 -10.72
CA THR A 500 15.25 -12.98 -10.44
C THR A 500 15.25 -13.45 -8.99
N LYS A 501 14.17 -13.12 -8.28
CA LYS A 501 13.98 -13.47 -6.86
C LYS A 501 12.88 -14.52 -6.77
N GLU A 502 13.19 -15.69 -6.22
CA GLU A 502 12.23 -16.77 -6.01
C GLU A 502 11.71 -16.77 -4.57
N THR A 503 10.51 -17.31 -4.37
CA THR A 503 9.97 -17.49 -3.01
C THR A 503 10.84 -18.52 -2.27
N GLY A 504 11.31 -18.18 -1.07
CA GLY A 504 12.19 -19.04 -0.28
C GLY A 504 13.69 -18.90 -0.61
N ASP A 505 14.08 -18.01 -1.53
CA ASP A 505 15.50 -17.78 -1.83
C ASP A 505 16.30 -17.35 -0.60
N TYR A 506 15.73 -16.46 0.20
CA TYR A 506 16.39 -15.99 1.41
C TYR A 506 16.64 -17.10 2.42
N GLU A 507 15.65 -17.94 2.71
CA GLU A 507 15.81 -19.08 3.63
C GLU A 507 16.94 -20.01 3.20
N ARG A 508 16.99 -20.32 1.91
CA ARG A 508 18.02 -21.18 1.34
C ARG A 508 19.41 -20.55 1.46
N VAL A 509 19.58 -19.32 1.00
CA VAL A 509 20.87 -18.60 1.05
C VAL A 509 21.33 -18.40 2.49
N ARG A 510 20.41 -18.02 3.38
CA ARG A 510 20.67 -17.84 4.81
C ARG A 510 21.09 -19.15 5.47
N ALA A 511 20.44 -20.26 5.17
CA ALA A 511 20.82 -21.57 5.67
C ALA A 511 22.22 -22.00 5.18
N GLU A 512 22.54 -21.76 3.90
CA GLU A 512 23.87 -22.01 3.34
C GLU A 512 24.95 -21.15 4.02
N GLN A 513 24.70 -19.85 4.21
CA GLN A 513 25.59 -18.93 4.92
C GLN A 513 25.88 -19.45 6.34
N LEU A 514 24.85 -19.80 7.10
CA LEU A 514 24.99 -20.31 8.47
C LEU A 514 25.75 -21.65 8.53
N GLN A 515 25.62 -22.50 7.52
CA GLN A 515 26.41 -23.74 7.42
C GLN A 515 27.89 -23.45 7.16
N ARG A 516 28.22 -22.54 6.23
CA ARG A 516 29.60 -22.12 5.96
C ARG A 516 30.25 -21.50 7.18
N LEU A 517 29.50 -20.67 7.92
CA LEU A 517 29.95 -20.09 9.18
C LEU A 517 30.23 -21.12 10.26
N LYS A 518 29.37 -22.13 10.42
CA LYS A 518 29.61 -23.24 11.34
C LYS A 518 30.88 -24.01 10.96
N ALA A 519 31.05 -24.31 9.67
CA ALA A 519 32.25 -25.00 9.19
C ALA A 519 33.54 -24.18 9.40
N LYS A 520 33.50 -22.86 9.16
CA LYS A 520 34.61 -21.92 9.43
C LYS A 520 34.97 -21.94 10.93
N LYS A 521 34.00 -21.79 11.82
CA LYS A 521 34.21 -21.83 13.29
C LYS A 521 34.73 -23.19 13.77
N GLU A 522 34.22 -24.29 13.23
CA GLU A 522 34.74 -25.63 13.56
C GLU A 522 36.18 -25.84 13.09
N ALA A 523 36.54 -25.31 11.92
CA ALA A 523 37.92 -25.35 11.42
C ALA A 523 38.85 -24.49 12.27
N GLU A 524 38.43 -23.28 12.66
CA GLU A 524 39.18 -22.39 13.56
C GLU A 524 39.37 -23.00 14.95
N ASN A 525 38.33 -23.60 15.54
CA ASN A 525 38.42 -24.29 16.83
C ASN A 525 39.38 -25.50 16.76
N LYS A 526 39.30 -26.32 15.70
CA LYS A 526 40.25 -27.44 15.48
C LYS A 526 41.68 -26.93 15.31
N ALA A 527 41.87 -25.79 14.63
CA ALA A 527 43.18 -25.17 14.49
C ALA A 527 43.70 -24.58 15.81
N ALA A 528 42.81 -24.11 16.71
CA ALA A 528 43.14 -23.59 18.02
C ALA A 528 43.36 -24.68 19.10
N GLU A 529 42.87 -25.90 18.90
CA GLU A 529 43.12 -27.08 19.76
C GLU A 529 44.46 -27.77 19.48
N ASN A 530 44.93 -27.75 18.22
CA ASN A 530 46.22 -28.33 17.81
C ASN A 530 47.49 -27.82 18.55
N PRO A 531 47.60 -26.56 19.04
CA PRO A 531 48.75 -26.09 19.81
C PRO A 531 48.81 -26.62 21.25
N ILE A 532 47.72 -27.23 21.77
CA ILE A 532 47.67 -27.80 23.13
C ILE A 532 48.18 -29.24 23.11
N GLU A 533 47.85 -30.03 22.07
CA GLU A 533 48.42 -31.37 21.88
C GLU A 533 49.94 -31.35 21.58
N GLU A 534 50.44 -30.31 20.89
CA GLU A 534 51.89 -30.16 20.67
C GLU A 534 52.67 -29.77 21.93
N LYS A 535 52.03 -29.11 22.91
CA LYS A 535 52.65 -28.82 24.22
C LYS A 535 52.63 -30.01 25.16
N GLU A 536 51.62 -30.88 25.11
CA GLU A 536 51.62 -32.15 25.88
C GLU A 536 52.60 -33.19 25.30
N LYS A 537 52.88 -33.16 23.98
CA LYS A 537 53.91 -34.02 23.35
C LYS A 537 55.34 -33.49 23.47
N ALA A 538 55.55 -32.28 24.00
CA ALA A 538 56.88 -31.67 24.13
C ALA A 538 57.61 -32.02 25.44
N ASP A 539 56.99 -32.76 26.38
CA ASP A 539 57.55 -33.06 27.71
C ASP A 539 58.15 -34.48 27.86
N GLU A 540 58.45 -35.17 26.74
CA GLU A 540 59.29 -36.38 26.76
C GLU A 540 60.74 -36.07 26.30
N PRO A 541 61.78 -36.50 27.04
CA PRO A 541 63.15 -36.03 26.83
C PRO A 541 63.85 -36.72 25.63
N LYS A 542 64.46 -35.89 24.78
CA LYS A 542 65.33 -36.28 23.66
C LYS A 542 66.70 -36.80 24.11
N VAL A 543 67.21 -37.82 23.42
CA VAL A 543 68.62 -38.25 23.47
C VAL A 543 69.37 -37.78 22.21
N VAL A 544 70.60 -37.35 22.45
CA VAL A 544 71.58 -36.58 21.65
C VAL A 544 72.31 -37.49 20.63
N ASP A 545 72.83 -37.00 19.48
CA ASP A 545 74.26 -36.63 19.21
C ASP A 545 74.56 -36.73 17.66
N PRO A 546 75.72 -36.30 17.10
CA PRO A 546 76.18 -34.92 16.89
C PRO A 546 76.73 -34.62 15.43
N LYS A 547 77.12 -33.34 15.21
CA LYS A 547 77.85 -32.61 14.11
C LYS A 547 78.93 -33.39 13.28
N PRO A 548 79.50 -32.90 12.12
CA PRO A 548 79.81 -31.49 11.76
C PRO A 548 79.82 -31.03 10.25
N GLU A 549 80.04 -29.71 10.10
CA GLU A 549 80.73 -28.94 9.02
C GLU A 549 80.14 -28.70 7.60
N SER A 550 80.24 -27.42 7.18
CA SER A 550 79.85 -26.80 5.89
C SER A 550 81.09 -26.32 5.12
N PRO A 551 81.05 -26.10 3.77
CA PRO A 551 80.97 -24.74 3.19
C PRO A 551 80.39 -24.71 1.72
N PRO A 552 80.62 -23.69 0.84
CA PRO A 552 79.88 -22.42 0.72
C PRO A 552 79.40 -22.02 -0.73
N ALA A 553 78.65 -20.90 -0.79
CA ALA A 553 78.41 -19.84 -1.81
C ALA A 553 78.72 -19.99 -3.33
N ASP A 554 77.83 -19.42 -4.17
CA ASP A 554 78.23 -18.62 -5.36
C ASP A 554 77.15 -17.57 -5.80
N GLU A 555 77.61 -16.43 -6.34
CA GLU A 555 76.86 -15.25 -6.82
C GLU A 555 76.99 -15.06 -8.36
N SER A 556 75.96 -14.52 -9.05
CA SER A 556 76.05 -13.53 -10.18
C SER A 556 74.65 -13.28 -10.80
N LYS A 557 74.05 -12.06 -10.82
CA LYS A 557 74.16 -10.91 -11.79
C LYS A 557 74.02 -11.30 -13.27
N SER A 558 73.42 -10.56 -14.22
CA SER A 558 72.46 -9.44 -14.40
C SER A 558 72.33 -9.22 -15.95
N ASP A 559 71.44 -8.31 -16.39
CA ASP A 559 71.20 -7.78 -17.77
C ASP A 559 70.07 -8.50 -18.54
N ASP A 560 69.17 -7.88 -19.32
CA ASP A 560 69.14 -6.59 -20.01
C ASP A 560 67.67 -6.17 -20.35
N LYS A 561 67.45 -4.89 -20.69
CA LYS A 561 66.17 -4.28 -21.16
C LYS A 561 66.16 -4.23 -22.71
N PRO A 562 65.01 -4.06 -23.42
CA PRO A 562 64.61 -2.70 -23.81
C PRO A 562 63.09 -2.45 -24.01
N LYS A 563 62.78 -1.15 -24.20
CA LYS A 563 61.50 -0.44 -24.36
C LYS A 563 60.68 -0.79 -25.63
N GLU A 564 59.36 -0.59 -25.56
CA GLU A 564 58.57 0.06 -26.63
C GLU A 564 57.25 0.66 -26.09
N GLU A 565 56.91 1.85 -26.59
CA GLU A 565 55.69 2.67 -26.45
C GLU A 565 55.51 3.31 -27.87
N PRO A 566 54.38 3.91 -28.33
CA PRO A 566 53.11 4.23 -27.64
C PRO A 566 51.81 4.19 -28.53
N LYS A 567 50.70 4.72 -27.97
CA LYS A 567 49.63 5.58 -28.58
C LYS A 567 48.21 5.02 -28.89
N PRO A 568 47.15 5.89 -28.92
CA PRO A 568 45.93 5.77 -28.11
C PRO A 568 44.61 5.77 -28.92
N VAL A 569 43.46 5.54 -28.28
CA VAL A 569 42.12 5.81 -28.85
C VAL A 569 41.17 6.40 -27.78
N GLU A 570 40.31 7.29 -28.27
CA GLU A 570 39.48 8.34 -27.68
C GLU A 570 38.32 7.94 -26.74
N PRO A 571 37.78 8.92 -25.98
CA PRO A 571 36.63 8.76 -25.10
C PRO A 571 35.30 8.93 -25.86
N ASN A 572 34.28 8.15 -25.51
CA ASN A 572 32.92 8.33 -26.04
C ASN A 572 32.04 9.00 -24.98
N ASP A 573 31.67 10.24 -25.26
CA ASP A 573 30.64 11.03 -24.57
C ASP A 573 29.25 10.41 -24.80
N GLN A 574 28.55 10.04 -23.73
CA GLN A 574 27.09 9.98 -23.73
C GLN A 574 26.54 10.48 -22.38
N THR A 575 26.17 11.76 -22.37
CA THR A 575 25.20 12.37 -21.45
C THR A 575 23.85 11.65 -21.47
N PRO A 576 23.23 11.35 -20.32
CA PRO A 576 21.81 10.99 -20.27
C PRO A 576 20.94 12.25 -20.34
N GLN A 577 20.08 12.32 -21.36
CA GLN A 577 18.97 13.27 -21.42
C GLN A 577 17.88 12.84 -20.43
N ALA A 578 17.32 13.82 -19.73
CA ALA A 578 16.17 13.69 -18.86
C ALA A 578 14.93 13.25 -19.65
N GLU A 579 14.32 12.13 -19.25
CA GLU A 579 12.99 11.72 -19.70
C GLU A 579 11.90 12.49 -18.93
N GLU A 580 11.06 13.20 -19.68
CA GLU A 580 9.84 13.82 -19.20
C GLU A 580 8.83 12.74 -18.76
N ALA A 581 8.49 12.76 -17.46
CA ALA A 581 7.41 11.97 -16.91
C ALA A 581 6.04 12.48 -17.45
N LYS A 582 5.36 11.64 -18.24
CA LYS A 582 3.93 11.80 -18.55
C LYS A 582 3.09 11.33 -17.35
N PRO A 583 2.00 12.03 -17.00
CA PRO A 583 1.18 11.70 -15.85
C PRO A 583 0.38 10.40 -16.08
N ALA A 584 0.38 9.54 -15.06
CA ALA A 584 -0.47 8.36 -14.97
C ALA A 584 -1.95 8.76 -14.93
N GLU A 585 -2.70 8.38 -15.97
CA GLU A 585 -4.15 8.39 -15.96
C GLU A 585 -4.66 7.25 -15.05
N PRO A 586 -5.64 7.48 -14.16
CA PRO A 586 -6.32 6.39 -13.49
C PRO A 586 -7.17 5.63 -14.52
N SER A 587 -6.89 4.34 -14.67
CA SER A 587 -7.59 3.40 -15.54
C SER A 587 -9.12 3.53 -15.42
N ALA A 588 -9.74 4.05 -16.47
CA ALA A 588 -11.17 3.97 -16.69
C ALA A 588 -11.49 2.57 -17.22
N GLU A 589 -12.00 1.70 -16.34
CA GLU A 589 -12.54 0.41 -16.74
C GLU A 589 -13.86 0.63 -17.50
N SER A 590 -13.86 0.16 -18.75
CA SER A 590 -14.99 0.20 -19.68
C SER A 590 -16.16 -0.64 -19.16
N ALA A 591 -17.22 0.03 -18.73
CA ALA A 591 -18.55 -0.58 -18.67
C ALA A 591 -19.16 -0.56 -20.07
N ASP A 592 -19.19 -1.71 -20.74
CA ASP A 592 -20.02 -1.92 -21.93
C ASP A 592 -21.47 -2.17 -21.50
N PRO A 593 -22.48 -1.70 -22.26
CA PRO A 593 -23.87 -1.72 -21.84
C PRO A 593 -24.55 -3.03 -22.22
N SER A 594 -25.20 -3.68 -21.25
CA SER A 594 -26.35 -4.58 -21.46
C SER A 594 -27.19 -4.66 -20.19
#